data_AF-A0A135W888-F1
#
_entry.id   AF-A0A135W888-F1
#
_cell.length_a   1.000
_cell.length_b   1.000
_cell.length_c   1.000
_cell.angle_alpha   90.00
_cell.angle_beta   90.00
_cell.angle_gamma   90.00
#
_symmetry.space_group_name_H-M   'P 1'
#
loop_
_entity.id
_entity.type
_entity.pdbx_description
1 polymer ?
#
loop_
_entity_poly.entity_id
_entity_poly.type
_entity_poly.pdbx_seq_one_letter_code
_entity_poly.pdbx_strand_id
1 'polypeptide(L)'
;MLKINNMKNYIIILILILILQICFCNFVNSQVINDYSGVYKIKGSEQRLELNSKGSYILYNPESFGHLATDFCKYSSKGQWRTISSDVIDLTSENYYLKQDGFKYDLKKESKLSQDSVYIDIIVPKDFENIATPEFDLLFNYKTSKRIRSVSNRIKLSKQDYSLMKVKNQLTLNLMFNAKGERFFNNRLNYNILQDYPLDVDKFNYFTISVPNFNQCFFDFEPYYHSYIYVKDKKTLMWKGEEWIKQ
;
A
#
# COMPACT_ATOMS: atom_id res chain seq x y z
N MET A 1 -44.34 -12.74 65.11
CA MET A 1 -44.34 -13.41 63.79
C MET A 1 -43.55 -12.58 62.74
N LEU A 2 -42.32 -12.14 63.06
CA LEU A 2 -41.55 -11.18 62.24
C LEU A 2 -40.07 -11.55 62.01
N LYS A 3 -39.61 -12.71 62.48
CA LYS A 3 -38.20 -13.16 62.31
C LYS A 3 -37.95 -14.07 61.10
N ILE A 4 -38.99 -14.63 60.48
CA ILE A 4 -38.84 -15.64 59.41
C ILE A 4 -38.66 -14.99 58.01
N ASN A 5 -39.22 -13.81 57.77
CA ASN A 5 -39.15 -13.15 56.46
C ASN A 5 -37.76 -12.58 56.12
N ASN A 6 -37.00 -12.09 57.12
CA ASN A 6 -35.67 -11.54 56.86
C ASN A 6 -34.66 -12.62 56.44
N MET A 7 -34.71 -13.82 57.04
CA MET A 7 -33.81 -14.92 56.67
C MET A 7 -34.00 -15.42 55.24
N LYS A 8 -35.25 -15.47 54.74
CA LYS A 8 -35.52 -15.85 53.34
C LYS A 8 -34.93 -14.84 52.35
N ASN A 9 -35.00 -13.55 52.66
CA ASN A 9 -34.43 -12.52 51.79
C ASN A 9 -32.89 -12.58 51.75
N TYR A 10 -32.22 -12.86 52.87
CA TYR A 10 -30.76 -13.03 52.87
C TYR A 10 -30.31 -14.26 52.07
N ILE A 11 -31.05 -15.38 52.15
CA ILE A 11 -30.74 -16.58 51.38
C ILE A 11 -30.93 -16.34 49.88
N ILE A 12 -32.00 -15.63 49.48
CA ILE A 12 -32.25 -15.26 48.08
C ILE A 12 -31.13 -14.35 47.55
N ILE A 13 -30.68 -13.38 48.34
CA ILE A 13 -29.58 -12.47 47.98
C ILE A 13 -28.26 -13.25 47.82
N LEU A 14 -27.97 -14.19 48.73
CA LEU A 14 -26.77 -15.03 48.65
C LEU A 14 -26.77 -15.93 47.40
N ILE A 15 -27.92 -16.52 47.06
CA ILE A 15 -28.09 -17.32 45.84
C ILE A 15 -27.93 -16.44 44.59
N LEU A 16 -28.45 -15.21 44.59
CA LEU A 16 -28.27 -14.27 43.48
C LEU A 16 -26.80 -13.87 43.29
N ILE A 17 -26.06 -13.63 44.38
CA ILE A 17 -24.62 -13.31 44.33
C ILE A 17 -23.82 -14.50 43.79
N LEU A 18 -24.15 -15.73 44.21
CA LEU A 18 -23.53 -16.95 43.70
C LEU A 18 -23.82 -17.18 42.21
N ILE A 19 -25.05 -16.94 41.74
CA ILE A 19 -25.41 -17.03 40.32
C ILE A 19 -24.68 -15.94 39.50
N LEU A 20 -24.55 -14.72 40.04
CA LEU A 20 -23.79 -13.65 39.41
C LEU A 20 -22.30 -14.00 39.29
N GLN A 21 -21.69 -14.62 40.31
CA GLN A 21 -20.29 -15.07 40.23
C GLN A 21 -20.09 -16.22 39.24
N ILE A 22 -21.05 -17.14 39.11
CA ILE A 22 -21.01 -18.23 38.12
C ILE A 22 -21.21 -17.68 36.68
N CYS A 23 -22.03 -16.63 36.50
CA CYS A 23 -22.15 -15.94 35.21
C CYS A 23 -20.90 -15.14 34.83
N PHE A 24 -20.17 -14.57 35.80
CA PHE A 24 -18.92 -13.84 35.52
C PHE A 24 -17.73 -14.76 35.19
N CYS A 25 -17.72 -16.02 35.65
CA CYS A 25 -16.65 -16.96 35.32
C CYS A 25 -16.73 -17.56 33.90
N ASN A 26 -17.86 -17.46 33.21
CA ASN A 26 -18.02 -18.04 31.86
C ASN A 26 -17.88 -17.05 30.70
N PHE A 27 -17.45 -15.80 30.96
CA PHE A 27 -17.22 -14.79 29.93
C PHE A 27 -15.74 -14.48 29.68
N VAL A 28 -14.87 -15.45 29.90
CA VAL A 28 -13.56 -15.50 29.23
C VAL A 28 -13.55 -16.75 28.38
N ASN A 29 -14.27 -16.71 27.25
CA ASN A 29 -13.83 -17.46 26.09
C ASN A 29 -12.46 -16.89 25.74
N SER A 30 -11.41 -17.49 26.30
CA SER A 30 -10.11 -17.47 25.67
C SER A 30 -10.32 -18.09 24.31
N GLN A 31 -10.57 -17.27 23.29
CA GLN A 31 -10.24 -17.68 21.94
C GLN A 31 -8.79 -18.13 22.05
N VAL A 32 -8.56 -19.43 21.84
CA VAL A 32 -7.22 -19.94 21.63
C VAL A 32 -6.75 -19.24 20.37
N ILE A 33 -6.05 -18.11 20.54
CA ILE A 33 -5.39 -17.43 19.45
C ILE A 33 -4.28 -18.40 19.06
N ASN A 34 -4.54 -19.22 18.05
CA ASN A 34 -3.52 -20.08 17.50
C ASN A 34 -2.38 -19.17 17.03
N ASP A 35 -1.24 -19.29 17.69
CA ASP A 35 -0.05 -18.52 17.35
C ASP A 35 0.62 -19.15 16.11
N TYR A 36 0.40 -18.53 14.96
CA TYR A 36 1.06 -18.89 13.70
C TYR A 36 2.35 -18.13 13.47
N SER A 37 2.88 -17.44 14.48
CA SER A 37 4.17 -16.77 14.36
C SER A 37 5.28 -17.78 14.02
N GLY A 38 6.24 -17.32 13.23
CA GLY A 38 7.34 -18.13 12.76
C GLY A 38 7.84 -17.71 11.39
N VAL A 39 8.81 -18.48 10.91
CA VAL A 39 9.45 -18.29 9.62
C VAL A 39 9.04 -19.43 8.72
N TYR A 40 8.52 -19.10 7.55
CA TYR A 40 8.03 -20.05 6.55
C TYR A 40 8.79 -19.86 5.24
N LYS A 41 9.14 -20.95 4.56
CA LYS A 41 9.78 -20.93 3.24
C LYS A 41 9.01 -21.78 2.25
N ILE A 42 9.02 -21.38 0.98
CA ILE A 42 8.52 -22.23 -0.11
C ILE A 42 9.55 -23.34 -0.37
N LYS A 43 9.09 -24.57 -0.59
CA LYS A 43 9.98 -25.69 -0.90
C LYS A 43 10.76 -25.41 -2.21
N GLY A 44 12.08 -25.38 -2.15
CA GLY A 44 12.95 -25.15 -3.33
C GLY A 44 13.13 -23.68 -3.71
N SER A 45 12.70 -22.74 -2.86
CA SER A 45 12.93 -21.30 -3.02
C SER A 45 13.47 -20.70 -1.73
N GLU A 46 14.35 -19.71 -1.84
CA GLU A 46 14.84 -18.93 -0.70
C GLU A 46 13.85 -17.84 -0.25
N GLN A 47 12.71 -17.70 -0.93
CA GLN A 47 11.66 -16.79 -0.52
C GLN A 47 11.12 -17.17 0.86
N ARG A 48 10.98 -16.18 1.74
CA ARG A 48 10.70 -16.38 3.16
C ARG A 48 9.60 -15.44 3.65
N LEU A 49 8.59 -15.99 4.32
CA LEU A 49 7.56 -15.24 5.03
C LEU A 49 7.84 -15.32 6.53
N GLU A 50 8.02 -14.19 7.18
CA GLU A 50 8.17 -14.09 8.62
C GLU A 50 6.90 -13.47 9.23
N LEU A 51 6.24 -14.22 10.11
CA LEU A 51 5.09 -13.80 10.89
C LEU A 51 5.55 -13.56 12.34
N ASN A 52 5.58 -12.30 12.78
CA ASN A 52 5.95 -11.95 14.15
C ASN A 52 4.75 -12.13 15.09
N SER A 53 4.94 -12.66 16.30
CA SER A 53 3.87 -12.83 17.30
C SER A 53 3.16 -11.53 17.70
N LYS A 54 3.80 -10.37 17.46
CA LYS A 54 3.19 -9.04 17.66
C LYS A 54 2.23 -8.60 16.54
N GLY A 55 2.00 -9.44 15.54
CA GLY A 55 1.08 -9.16 14.43
C GLY A 55 1.72 -8.46 13.23
N SER A 56 3.04 -8.27 13.17
CA SER A 56 3.73 -7.77 11.96
C SER A 56 4.24 -8.90 11.08
N TYR A 57 4.27 -8.71 9.76
CA TYR A 57 4.89 -9.66 8.84
C TYR A 57 5.94 -9.00 7.92
N ILE A 58 6.86 -9.82 7.42
CA ILE A 58 7.79 -9.47 6.35
C ILE A 58 7.87 -10.62 5.35
N LEU A 59 7.70 -10.30 4.07
CA LEU A 59 7.93 -11.19 2.93
C LEU A 59 9.27 -10.81 2.29
N TYR A 60 10.24 -11.70 2.40
CA TYR A 60 11.57 -11.54 1.84
C TYR A 60 11.62 -12.04 0.41
N ASN A 61 12.37 -11.34 -0.45
CA ASN A 61 12.75 -11.87 -1.76
C ASN A 61 13.75 -13.02 -1.60
N PRO A 62 13.81 -13.99 -2.52
CA PRO A 62 14.85 -15.00 -2.51
C PRO A 62 16.23 -14.35 -2.64
N GLU A 63 17.24 -14.86 -1.91
CA GLU A 63 18.63 -14.45 -2.13
C GLU A 63 19.05 -14.84 -3.54
N SER A 64 19.36 -13.84 -4.36
CA SER A 64 19.80 -14.04 -5.75
C SER A 64 21.33 -13.99 -5.82
N PHE A 65 21.91 -14.92 -6.57
CA PHE A 65 23.32 -14.91 -6.95
C PHE A 65 23.52 -13.97 -8.16
N GLY A 66 23.38 -12.67 -7.93
CA GLY A 66 24.12 -11.62 -8.67
C GLY A 66 23.85 -11.41 -10.16
N HIS A 67 22.73 -11.87 -10.73
CA HIS A 67 22.52 -11.82 -12.19
C HIS A 67 21.20 -11.23 -12.68
N LEU A 68 20.27 -10.84 -11.81
CA LEU A 68 18.99 -10.28 -12.23
C LEU A 68 18.60 -9.08 -11.37
N ALA A 69 17.84 -8.16 -11.95
CA ALA A 69 17.30 -6.96 -11.30
C ALA A 69 16.43 -7.23 -10.05
N THR A 70 16.39 -8.44 -9.51
CA THR A 70 15.86 -8.77 -8.18
C THR A 70 16.84 -8.47 -7.04
N ASP A 71 18.07 -8.03 -7.33
CA ASP A 71 19.19 -7.97 -6.37
C ASP A 71 19.17 -6.80 -5.37
N PHE A 72 18.25 -5.83 -5.49
CA PHE A 72 18.38 -4.58 -4.73
C PHE A 72 17.48 -4.52 -3.47
N CYS A 73 16.38 -5.27 -3.43
CA CYS A 73 15.37 -5.10 -2.41
C CYS A 73 15.24 -6.36 -1.55
N LYS A 74 15.67 -6.24 -0.28
CA LYS A 74 15.69 -7.34 0.69
C LYS A 74 14.31 -7.98 0.91
N TYR A 75 13.24 -7.20 0.79
CA TYR A 75 11.87 -7.66 1.00
C TYR A 75 10.96 -7.15 -0.10
N SER A 76 10.00 -7.99 -0.51
CA SER A 76 8.93 -7.64 -1.44
C SER A 76 7.69 -7.13 -0.71
N SER A 77 7.49 -7.42 0.57
CA SER A 77 6.33 -6.86 1.29
C SER A 77 6.56 -6.84 2.79
N LYS A 78 5.92 -5.90 3.48
CA LYS A 78 5.82 -5.90 4.94
C LYS A 78 4.52 -5.24 5.38
N GLY A 79 4.06 -5.58 6.57
CA GLY A 79 2.79 -5.05 7.08
C GLY A 79 2.31 -5.75 8.35
N GLN A 80 1.00 -5.87 8.48
CA GLN A 80 0.34 -6.51 9.60
C GLN A 80 -0.37 -7.79 9.17
N TRP A 81 -0.46 -8.73 10.11
CA TRP A 81 -1.18 -9.98 9.98
C TRP A 81 -2.05 -10.20 11.21
N ARG A 82 -3.18 -10.88 11.00
CA ARG A 82 -4.07 -11.30 12.08
C ARG A 82 -4.75 -12.61 11.71
N THR A 83 -5.15 -13.37 12.71
CA THR A 83 -6.06 -14.49 12.52
C THR A 83 -7.48 -13.98 12.36
N ILE A 84 -8.20 -14.47 11.35
CA ILE A 84 -9.62 -14.16 11.15
C ILE A 84 -10.52 -15.39 11.38
N SER A 85 -9.94 -16.59 11.33
CA SER A 85 -10.54 -17.85 11.76
C SER A 85 -9.45 -18.77 12.33
N SER A 86 -9.84 -19.98 12.75
CA SER A 86 -8.92 -21.02 13.25
C SER A 86 -7.97 -21.58 12.19
N ASP A 87 -8.14 -21.21 10.93
CA ASP A 87 -7.44 -21.76 9.77
C ASP A 87 -7.13 -20.69 8.70
N VAL A 88 -7.38 -19.42 8.98
CA VAL A 88 -7.12 -18.33 8.03
C VAL A 88 -6.44 -17.14 8.70
N ILE A 89 -5.34 -16.72 8.07
CA ILE A 89 -4.59 -15.51 8.38
C ILE A 89 -4.91 -14.46 7.32
N ASP A 90 -5.14 -13.23 7.75
CA ASP A 90 -5.34 -12.05 6.92
C ASP A 90 -4.04 -11.22 6.93
N LEU A 91 -3.42 -11.04 5.76
CA LEU A 91 -2.29 -10.14 5.56
C LEU A 91 -2.72 -8.82 4.94
N THR A 92 -2.19 -7.73 5.49
CA THR A 92 -2.32 -6.39 4.91
C THR A 92 -1.01 -5.62 4.99
N SER A 93 -0.51 -5.18 3.83
CA SER A 93 0.74 -4.42 3.72
C SER A 93 0.63 -3.03 4.31
N GLU A 94 1.71 -2.54 4.92
CA GLU A 94 1.80 -1.16 5.43
C GLU A 94 1.58 -0.12 4.31
N ASN A 95 2.03 -0.42 3.09
CA ASN A 95 1.96 0.47 1.94
C ASN A 95 0.72 0.22 1.06
N TYR A 96 -0.24 -0.60 1.54
CA TYR A 96 -1.49 -0.81 0.80
C TYR A 96 -2.40 0.42 0.84
N TYR A 97 -2.69 0.93 2.05
CA TYR A 97 -3.62 2.06 2.23
C TYR A 97 -2.94 3.42 2.06
N LEU A 98 -1.62 3.48 2.23
CA LEU A 98 -0.86 4.71 2.06
C LEU A 98 -0.56 4.91 0.57
N LYS A 99 -1.54 5.47 -0.11
CA LYS A 99 -1.41 6.24 -1.35
C LYS A 99 -0.38 7.40 -1.25
N GLN A 100 0.51 7.44 -0.25
CA GLN A 100 1.18 8.68 0.16
C GLN A 100 2.69 8.60 0.30
N ASP A 101 3.32 7.58 0.89
CA ASP A 101 4.79 7.67 1.03
C ASP A 101 5.51 7.45 -0.30
N GLY A 102 5.19 6.39 -1.04
CA GLY A 102 5.75 6.19 -2.38
C GLY A 102 5.28 7.18 -3.44
N PHE A 103 4.11 7.80 -3.23
CA PHE A 103 3.52 8.82 -4.12
C PHE A 103 3.88 10.26 -3.73
N LYS A 104 4.64 10.44 -2.63
CA LYS A 104 5.15 11.77 -2.25
C LYS A 104 5.89 12.34 -3.44
N TYR A 105 5.53 13.57 -3.75
CA TYR A 105 6.16 14.35 -4.79
C TYR A 105 6.57 15.70 -4.20
N ASP A 106 7.64 16.24 -4.76
CA ASP A 106 8.01 17.64 -4.53
C ASP A 106 7.58 18.45 -5.75
N LEU A 107 6.87 19.55 -5.52
CA LEU A 107 6.46 20.46 -6.58
C LEU A 107 7.16 21.81 -6.42
N LYS A 108 8.03 22.14 -7.37
CA LYS A 108 8.62 23.46 -7.52
C LYS A 108 7.86 24.26 -8.56
N LYS A 109 7.57 25.53 -8.26
CA LYS A 109 6.92 26.49 -9.18
C LYS A 109 7.83 27.67 -9.40
N GLU A 110 8.09 28.02 -10.65
CA GLU A 110 8.97 29.12 -11.02
C GLU A 110 8.34 29.98 -12.12
N SER A 111 8.72 31.25 -12.16
CA SER A 111 8.46 32.14 -13.28
C SER A 111 9.78 32.37 -14.03
N LYS A 112 9.85 31.90 -15.27
CA LYS A 112 10.99 32.03 -16.17
C LYS A 112 10.62 32.89 -17.38
N LEU A 113 11.60 33.37 -18.13
CA LEU A 113 11.42 34.42 -19.15
C LEU A 113 10.45 34.07 -20.31
N SER A 114 10.26 32.80 -20.66
CA SER A 114 9.37 32.35 -21.77
C SER A 114 7.90 32.30 -21.32
N GLN A 115 7.18 33.42 -21.44
CA GLN A 115 5.79 33.55 -20.96
C GLN A 115 4.72 32.95 -21.90
N ASP A 116 5.10 32.54 -23.11
CA ASP A 116 4.22 31.98 -24.15
C ASP A 116 3.78 30.54 -23.86
N SER A 117 4.56 29.81 -23.06
CA SER A 117 4.38 28.39 -22.81
C SER A 117 4.38 28.07 -21.32
N VAL A 118 3.76 26.95 -20.96
CA VAL A 118 3.88 26.28 -19.66
C VAL A 118 4.76 25.06 -19.84
N TYR A 119 5.75 24.92 -18.98
CA TYR A 119 6.68 23.80 -18.94
C TYR A 119 6.43 22.97 -17.70
N ILE A 120 6.30 21.66 -17.89
CA ILE A 120 6.18 20.68 -16.81
C ILE A 120 7.33 19.69 -16.97
N ASP A 121 8.25 19.73 -16.02
CA ASP A 121 9.35 18.78 -15.91
C ASP A 121 9.00 17.74 -14.84
N ILE A 122 9.15 16.47 -15.16
CA ILE A 122 8.93 15.35 -14.25
C ILE A 122 10.28 14.68 -14.00
N ILE A 123 10.72 14.71 -12.74
CA ILE A 123 12.00 14.14 -12.32
C ILE A 123 11.73 12.79 -11.67
N VAL A 124 12.18 11.73 -12.34
CA VAL A 124 12.18 10.36 -11.83
C VAL A 124 13.59 9.99 -11.35
N PRO A 125 13.75 9.09 -10.37
CA PRO A 125 15.07 8.60 -9.96
C PRO A 125 15.83 7.94 -11.13
N LYS A 126 17.17 8.06 -11.16
CA LYS A 126 17.99 7.48 -12.24
C LYS A 126 17.88 5.97 -12.32
N ASP A 127 17.86 5.31 -11.17
CA ASP A 127 17.77 3.84 -11.08
C ASP A 127 16.50 3.33 -11.76
N PHE A 128 15.47 4.18 -11.82
CA PHE A 128 14.21 3.88 -12.45
C PHE A 128 14.23 4.04 -13.98
N GLU A 129 15.02 4.96 -14.54
CA GLU A 129 15.18 5.11 -16.00
C GLU A 129 15.72 3.82 -16.66
N ASN A 130 16.43 2.99 -15.90
CA ASN A 130 17.00 1.73 -16.36
C ASN A 130 16.03 0.53 -16.24
N ILE A 131 14.93 0.67 -15.51
CA ILE A 131 13.99 -0.42 -15.19
C ILE A 131 12.76 -0.37 -16.09
N ALA A 132 12.21 0.83 -16.30
CA ALA A 132 11.10 1.02 -17.22
C ALA A 132 11.01 2.46 -17.70
N THR A 133 10.50 2.61 -18.92
CA THR A 133 10.13 3.92 -19.45
C THR A 133 8.70 4.25 -18.99
N PRO A 134 8.49 5.26 -18.12
CA PRO A 134 7.15 5.72 -17.79
C PRO A 134 6.50 6.39 -19.00
N GLU A 135 5.19 6.25 -19.09
CA GLU A 135 4.32 7.11 -19.88
C GLU A 135 3.62 8.08 -18.93
N PHE A 136 3.77 9.38 -19.18
CA PHE A 136 3.12 10.43 -18.43
C PHE A 136 1.77 10.76 -19.07
N ASP A 137 0.71 10.64 -18.28
CA ASP A 137 -0.66 10.96 -18.67
C ASP A 137 -1.14 12.20 -17.92
N LEU A 138 -1.20 13.32 -18.63
CA LEU A 138 -1.57 14.62 -18.09
C LEU A 138 -2.97 14.98 -18.55
N LEU A 139 -3.81 15.38 -17.61
CA LEU A 139 -5.14 15.89 -17.87
C LEU A 139 -5.25 17.32 -17.36
N PHE A 140 -5.54 18.24 -18.27
CA PHE A 140 -5.87 19.62 -17.98
C PHE A 140 -7.38 19.80 -18.00
N ASN A 141 -7.97 20.12 -16.86
CA ASN A 141 -9.40 20.32 -16.75
C ASN A 141 -9.76 21.79 -16.98
N TYR A 142 -10.35 22.06 -18.16
CA TYR A 142 -11.29 23.16 -18.38
C TYR A 142 -12.14 22.90 -19.64
N LYS A 143 -13.48 22.89 -19.51
CA LYS A 143 -14.57 22.78 -20.52
C LYS A 143 -14.49 21.70 -21.63
N THR A 144 -13.32 21.34 -22.15
CA THR A 144 -13.08 20.32 -23.17
C THR A 144 -12.04 19.28 -22.77
N SER A 145 -11.56 19.30 -21.51
CA SER A 145 -10.63 18.33 -20.90
C SER A 145 -9.56 17.82 -21.87
N LYS A 146 -8.40 18.50 -21.92
CA LYS A 146 -7.30 18.08 -22.80
C LYS A 146 -6.42 17.07 -22.09
N ARG A 147 -6.23 15.92 -22.72
CA ARG A 147 -5.37 14.83 -22.25
C ARG A 147 -4.13 14.72 -23.13
N ILE A 148 -2.97 14.62 -22.51
CA ILE A 148 -1.66 14.52 -23.18
C ILE A 148 -0.97 13.28 -22.64
N ARG A 149 -0.52 12.42 -23.55
CA ARG A 149 0.32 11.27 -23.22
C ARG A 149 1.69 11.44 -23.83
N SER A 150 2.73 11.25 -23.04
CA SER A 150 4.11 11.47 -23.46
C SER A 150 5.06 10.55 -22.69
N VAL A 151 6.08 10.05 -23.36
CA VAL A 151 7.23 9.38 -22.72
C VAL A 151 8.36 10.36 -22.37
N SER A 152 8.20 11.63 -22.74
CA SER A 152 9.18 12.67 -22.40
C SER A 152 8.93 13.23 -21.01
N ASN A 153 10.00 13.26 -20.21
CA ASN A 153 10.04 13.87 -18.88
C ASN A 153 9.79 15.39 -18.92
N ARG A 154 9.85 16.03 -20.09
CA ARG A 154 9.54 17.45 -20.26
C ARG A 154 8.35 17.61 -21.19
N ILE A 155 7.34 18.30 -20.70
CA ILE A 155 6.11 18.59 -21.43
C ILE A 155 6.00 20.10 -21.60
N LYS A 156 5.95 20.55 -22.86
CA LYS A 156 5.78 21.95 -23.23
C LYS A 156 4.38 22.17 -23.77
N LEU A 157 3.69 23.17 -23.23
CA LEU A 157 2.32 23.52 -23.60
C LEU A 157 2.25 24.99 -23.98
N SER A 158 1.83 25.29 -25.21
CA SER A 158 1.54 26.67 -25.59
C SER A 158 0.34 27.20 -24.80
N LYS A 159 0.47 28.38 -24.16
CA LYS A 159 -0.66 28.99 -23.45
C LYS A 159 -1.83 29.32 -24.40
N GLN A 160 -1.53 29.54 -25.69
CA GLN A 160 -2.53 29.81 -26.73
C GLN A 160 -3.28 28.53 -27.14
N ASP A 161 -2.54 27.48 -27.51
CA ASP A 161 -3.13 26.22 -28.01
C ASP A 161 -4.00 25.54 -26.96
N TYR A 162 -3.67 25.76 -25.69
CA TYR A 162 -4.34 25.15 -24.55
C TYR A 162 -5.26 26.13 -23.80
N SER A 163 -5.40 27.38 -24.27
CA SER A 163 -6.27 28.42 -23.68
C SER A 163 -6.10 28.54 -22.16
N LEU A 164 -4.85 28.46 -21.69
CA LEU A 164 -4.55 28.33 -20.26
C LEU A 164 -4.68 29.67 -19.51
N MET A 165 -4.57 30.82 -20.19
CA MET A 165 -4.56 32.13 -19.51
C MET A 165 -5.92 32.54 -18.95
N LYS A 166 -5.92 33.20 -17.78
CA LYS A 166 -7.13 33.73 -17.11
C LYS A 166 -8.20 32.68 -16.77
N VAL A 167 -7.80 31.41 -16.72
CA VAL A 167 -8.65 30.27 -16.38
C VAL A 167 -8.08 29.57 -15.15
N LYS A 168 -8.96 29.06 -14.28
CA LYS A 168 -8.57 28.18 -13.18
C LYS A 168 -8.22 26.81 -13.75
N ASN A 169 -6.96 26.61 -14.09
CA ASN A 169 -6.48 25.32 -14.60
C ASN A 169 -6.28 24.35 -13.44
N GLN A 170 -6.69 23.11 -13.67
CA GLN A 170 -6.37 21.99 -12.80
C GLN A 170 -5.58 20.96 -13.59
N LEU A 171 -4.55 20.41 -12.96
CA LEU A 171 -3.70 19.37 -13.50
C LEU A 171 -3.90 18.07 -12.73
N THR A 172 -4.25 17.03 -13.45
CA THR A 172 -4.08 15.65 -13.00
C THR A 172 -2.89 15.05 -13.74
N LEU A 173 -1.97 14.42 -13.00
CA LEU A 173 -0.80 13.73 -13.53
C LEU A 173 -0.84 12.29 -13.06
N ASN A 174 -0.84 11.37 -14.02
CA ASN A 174 -0.62 9.95 -13.78
C ASN A 174 0.71 9.51 -14.41
N LEU A 175 1.47 8.70 -13.69
CA LEU A 175 2.56 7.90 -14.23
C LEU A 175 2.01 6.52 -14.57
N MET A 176 2.05 6.17 -15.85
CA MET A 176 1.61 4.89 -16.37
C MET A 176 2.82 4.07 -16.82
N PHE A 177 2.72 2.75 -16.67
CA PHE A 177 3.78 1.82 -16.99
C PHE A 177 3.32 0.82 -18.03
N ASN A 178 4.13 0.69 -19.08
CA ASN A 178 3.92 -0.34 -20.08
C ASN A 178 4.70 -1.60 -19.68
N ALA A 179 3.99 -2.59 -19.13
CA ALA A 179 4.59 -3.85 -18.67
C ALA A 179 5.00 -4.82 -19.81
N LYS A 180 4.99 -4.38 -21.08
CA LYS A 180 5.27 -5.28 -22.21
C LYS A 180 6.71 -5.82 -22.15
N GLY A 181 6.83 -7.10 -21.80
CA GLY A 181 8.10 -7.83 -21.73
C GLY A 181 8.76 -7.83 -20.35
N GLU A 182 8.23 -7.07 -19.40
CA GLU A 182 8.85 -6.86 -18.09
C GLU A 182 8.29 -7.82 -17.04
N ARG A 183 9.18 -8.55 -16.35
CA ARG A 183 8.81 -9.57 -15.35
C ARG A 183 8.43 -8.98 -13.98
N PHE A 184 8.72 -7.70 -13.74
CA PHE A 184 8.77 -7.13 -12.38
C PHE A 184 7.47 -6.44 -11.94
N PHE A 185 6.56 -6.12 -12.87
CA PHE A 185 5.37 -5.33 -12.53
C PHE A 185 4.17 -6.21 -12.19
N ASN A 186 4.15 -6.80 -11.00
CA ASN A 186 3.08 -7.74 -10.64
C ASN A 186 1.74 -7.08 -10.31
N ASN A 187 1.69 -5.83 -9.81
CA ASN A 187 0.45 -5.34 -9.17
C ASN A 187 0.03 -3.88 -9.41
N ARG A 188 0.89 -2.97 -9.90
CA ARG A 188 0.49 -1.57 -10.15
C ARG A 188 1.23 -0.95 -11.31
N LEU A 189 0.47 -0.59 -12.35
CA LEU A 189 0.99 0.04 -13.57
C LEU A 189 0.53 1.49 -13.74
N ASN A 190 -0.19 2.02 -12.76
CA ASN A 190 -0.74 3.36 -12.83
C ASN A 190 -0.66 4.03 -11.45
N TYR A 191 -0.04 5.21 -11.45
CA TYR A 191 0.30 5.97 -10.27
C TYR A 191 -0.21 7.39 -10.43
N ASN A 192 -1.28 7.71 -9.71
CA ASN A 192 -1.80 9.07 -9.66
C ASN A 192 -0.90 9.91 -8.74
N ILE A 193 -0.15 10.84 -9.33
CA ILE A 193 0.78 11.73 -8.61
C ILE A 193 0.07 13.01 -8.17
N LEU A 194 -0.62 13.65 -9.12
CA LEU A 194 -1.42 14.85 -8.89
C LEU A 194 -2.86 14.57 -9.26
N GLN A 195 -3.78 15.02 -8.42
CA GLN A 195 -5.21 14.99 -8.69
C GLN A 195 -5.79 16.39 -8.59
N ASP A 196 -6.31 16.89 -9.72
CA ASP A 196 -6.98 18.19 -9.85
C ASP A 196 -6.22 19.37 -9.22
N TYR A 197 -4.88 19.32 -9.31
CA TYR A 197 -4.00 20.28 -8.67
C TYR A 197 -4.13 21.66 -9.32
N PRO A 198 -4.41 22.74 -8.56
CA PRO A 198 -4.58 24.07 -9.13
C PRO A 198 -3.27 24.64 -9.68
N LEU A 199 -3.27 24.98 -10.96
CA LEU A 199 -2.17 25.64 -11.66
C LEU A 199 -2.49 27.11 -11.89
N ASP A 200 -1.69 27.99 -11.28
CA ASP A 200 -1.65 29.41 -11.58
C ASP A 200 -0.62 29.66 -12.68
N VAL A 201 -1.07 29.53 -13.92
CA VAL A 201 -0.26 29.67 -15.14
C VAL A 201 0.02 31.13 -15.53
N ASP A 202 -0.69 32.06 -14.90
CA ASP A 202 -0.50 33.50 -15.09
C ASP A 202 0.70 33.97 -14.24
N LYS A 203 0.87 33.40 -13.04
CA LYS A 203 2.00 33.67 -12.15
C LYS A 203 3.24 32.81 -12.42
N PHE A 204 3.04 31.53 -12.75
CA PHE A 204 4.12 30.56 -12.94
C PHE A 204 4.00 29.89 -14.31
N ASN A 205 5.11 29.71 -14.99
CA ASN A 205 5.17 29.04 -16.30
C ASN A 205 6.08 27.82 -16.30
N TYR A 206 6.72 27.50 -15.17
CA TYR A 206 7.61 26.37 -15.04
C TYR A 206 7.26 25.59 -13.76
N PHE A 207 6.92 24.32 -13.94
CA PHE A 207 6.54 23.40 -12.87
C PHE A 207 7.47 22.20 -12.91
N THR A 208 8.10 21.88 -11.78
CA THR A 208 8.96 20.70 -11.66
C THR A 208 8.35 19.78 -10.61
N ILE A 209 8.04 18.55 -11.01
CA ILE A 209 7.43 17.51 -10.19
C ILE A 209 8.47 16.41 -10.01
N SER A 210 9.03 16.31 -8.81
CA SER A 210 9.96 15.22 -8.46
C SER A 210 9.20 14.11 -7.77
N VAL A 211 9.43 12.85 -8.17
CA VAL A 211 8.83 11.66 -7.55
C VAL A 211 9.93 10.78 -6.91
N PRO A 212 10.56 11.23 -5.82
CA PRO A 212 11.80 10.63 -5.30
C PRO A 212 11.67 9.17 -4.86
N ASN A 213 10.47 8.73 -4.51
CA ASN A 213 10.23 7.39 -3.98
C ASN A 213 9.90 6.35 -5.06
N PHE A 214 9.89 6.73 -6.35
CA PHE A 214 9.70 5.82 -7.48
C PHE A 214 11.02 5.12 -7.83
N ASN A 215 11.60 4.42 -6.85
CA ASN A 215 12.79 3.61 -7.02
C ASN A 215 12.44 2.12 -7.21
N GLN A 216 13.43 1.30 -7.51
CA GLN A 216 13.26 -0.14 -7.74
C GLN A 216 12.46 -0.85 -6.63
N CYS A 217 12.76 -0.57 -5.36
CA CYS A 217 12.09 -1.21 -4.24
C CYS A 217 10.63 -0.81 -4.07
N PHE A 218 10.24 0.36 -4.56
CA PHE A 218 8.84 0.73 -4.62
C PHE A 218 8.06 -0.10 -5.64
N PHE A 219 8.70 -0.54 -6.73
CA PHE A 219 8.07 -1.40 -7.75
C PHE A 219 8.08 -2.88 -7.37
N ASP A 220 9.17 -3.35 -6.78
CA ASP A 220 9.28 -4.72 -6.26
C ASP A 220 8.40 -4.95 -5.03
N PHE A 221 7.85 -3.87 -4.45
CA PHE A 221 6.93 -3.96 -3.33
C PHE A 221 5.57 -4.52 -3.78
N GLU A 222 5.17 -5.66 -3.24
CA GLU A 222 3.87 -6.30 -3.40
C GLU A 222 2.86 -5.77 -2.35
N PRO A 223 1.83 -5.00 -2.77
CA PRO A 223 0.84 -4.46 -1.86
C PRO A 223 -0.31 -5.45 -1.66
N TYR A 224 -0.43 -5.99 -0.46
CA TYR A 224 -1.51 -6.87 -0.05
C TYR A 224 -2.60 -6.14 0.73
N TYR A 225 -3.85 -6.43 0.39
CA TYR A 225 -5.02 -6.06 1.18
C TYR A 225 -5.93 -7.24 1.30
N HIS A 226 -6.18 -7.64 2.54
CA HIS A 226 -6.95 -8.83 2.80
C HIS A 226 -6.45 -10.02 1.98
N SER A 227 -5.13 -10.19 1.97
CA SER A 227 -4.51 -11.35 1.35
C SER A 227 -4.61 -12.51 2.33
N TYR A 228 -5.51 -13.43 2.03
CA TYR A 228 -5.77 -14.57 2.90
C TYR A 228 -4.77 -15.70 2.69
N ILE A 229 -4.27 -16.22 3.81
CA ILE A 229 -3.41 -17.40 3.88
C ILE A 229 -4.19 -18.48 4.60
N TYR A 230 -4.31 -19.64 3.97
CA TYR A 230 -4.92 -20.80 4.61
C TYR A 230 -3.87 -21.57 5.42
N VAL A 231 -4.23 -21.95 6.64
CA VAL A 231 -3.40 -22.76 7.53
C VAL A 231 -3.80 -24.22 7.32
N LYS A 232 -2.97 -24.97 6.59
CA LYS A 232 -3.20 -26.40 6.34
C LYS A 232 -2.96 -27.22 7.61
N ASP A 233 -1.91 -26.89 8.35
CA ASP A 233 -1.56 -27.49 9.64
C ASP A 233 -0.61 -26.56 10.42
N LYS A 234 -0.13 -26.99 11.61
CA LYS A 234 0.74 -26.17 12.47
C LYS A 234 2.08 -25.75 11.83
N LYS A 235 2.52 -26.43 10.77
CA LYS A 235 3.78 -26.21 10.07
C LYS A 235 3.59 -25.74 8.63
N THR A 236 2.40 -25.85 8.06
CA THR A 236 2.18 -25.57 6.63
C THR A 236 1.14 -24.49 6.41
N LEU A 237 1.52 -23.46 5.65
CA LEU A 237 0.60 -22.45 5.13
C LEU A 237 0.43 -22.63 3.62
N MET A 238 -0.75 -22.35 3.10
CA MET A 238 -1.07 -22.31 1.67
C MET A 238 -1.30 -20.86 1.26
N TRP A 239 -0.47 -20.32 0.37
CA TRP A 239 -0.58 -18.94 -0.07
C TRP A 239 -0.02 -18.74 -1.48
N LYS A 240 -0.75 -17.98 -2.32
CA LYS A 240 -0.45 -17.73 -3.74
C LYS A 240 -0.26 -19.01 -4.57
N GLY A 241 -0.94 -20.09 -4.21
CA GLY A 241 -0.84 -21.39 -4.87
C GLY A 241 0.34 -22.26 -4.41
N GLU A 242 1.14 -21.78 -3.46
CA GLU A 242 2.35 -22.45 -2.97
C GLU A 242 2.21 -22.95 -1.52
N GLU A 243 2.96 -24.01 -1.20
CA GLU A 243 3.13 -24.52 0.17
C GLU A 243 4.31 -23.81 0.86
N TRP A 244 4.01 -23.16 1.98
CA TRP A 244 4.98 -22.45 2.82
C TRP A 244 5.20 -23.27 4.10
N ILE A 245 6.41 -23.81 4.25
CA ILE A 245 6.76 -24.73 5.32
C ILE A 245 7.53 -24.00 6.40
N LYS A 246 7.05 -24.11 7.65
CA LYS A 246 7.68 -23.58 8.85
C LYS A 246 9.06 -24.20 9.05
N GLN A 247 10.05 -23.36 9.26
CA GLN A 247 11.44 -23.74 9.53
C GLN A 247 11.64 -24.07 11.01
#